data_AF-A0A9P1I7Y0-F1
#
_entry.id   AF-A0A9P1I7Y0-F1
#
_cell.length_a   1.000
_cell.length_b   1.000
_cell.length_c   1.000
_cell.angle_alpha   90.00
_cell.angle_beta   90.00
_cell.angle_gamma   90.00
#
_symmetry.space_group_name_H-M   'P 1'
#
loop_
_entity.id
_entity.type
_entity.pdbx_description
1 polymer ?
#
loop_
_entity_poly.entity_id
_entity_poly.type
_entity_poly.pdbx_seq_one_letter_code
_entity_poly.pdbx_strand_id
1 'polypeptide(L)'
;MEAEIRLRKSAKNANQEEIRDAKKKKKEGSSIENFLFRSLFSRIALILFYSFWFLFGVLVLRKTQNAIAAVRYVKSNSESVSLRLIEESREFADLIRILDKKFPRPPALFLLNQHALNMTDNFLCNTATFPGAHDRFIFVTLDTVARDTIKKRWPNIQQFHWPTPSLYKPFSFAEGAYQTIYLLRSNIALALIKKGKSFWMMQQDTFWRKSIFDLNFEDDMSYDAIFDQLGEEDSLRTEWVNGANFFIRANNDTQLFFERLSDKLAHWYTPDMGVMIHQCHTWKKPTCAYVPHKFIYSWEWMYTGQKNPPYLMQLDCETDGGSKLMQLGRYGFHFVNQDGTCNNEKIELAKQRMENGTVEVKMSQNLPSWGRLQFKAYWWIVEYMLSTPIIGHYLKPYLAMYTPTAVGPNWFEVPIKIYPMGRFTSKLDGIKSLEFRGPYGISEAARIRKVRRPMFIAAGTGIAPFIRIIEYLLEKDDDDLMILLVYTVRSFSDVLFLENLKNFGKFWNFQIRILLTKEEEKNNSHPLMKIENGRLGIENFNKIFDEFNALEVVVCGPTAFEKDICNFCSAFDVEFIRFPP
;
A
#
# COMPACT_ATOMS: atom_id res chain seq x y z
N MET A 1 -15.77 100.91 21.96
CA MET A 1 -15.46 99.58 22.54
C MET A 1 -16.53 98.53 22.21
N GLU A 2 -17.84 98.84 22.20
CA GLU A 2 -18.89 97.85 21.87
C GLU A 2 -18.96 97.41 20.39
N ALA A 3 -18.61 98.29 19.44
CA ALA A 3 -18.60 97.96 18.01
C ALA A 3 -17.50 96.93 17.65
N GLU A 4 -16.36 96.97 18.34
CA GLU A 4 -15.22 96.09 18.10
C GLU A 4 -15.48 94.66 18.60
N ILE A 5 -16.29 94.53 19.66
CA ILE A 5 -16.67 93.24 20.24
C ILE A 5 -17.65 92.50 19.32
N ARG A 6 -18.57 93.21 18.64
CA ARG A 6 -19.54 92.59 17.71
C ARG A 6 -18.87 92.09 16.43
N LEU A 7 -17.92 92.84 15.87
CA LEU A 7 -17.16 92.41 14.69
C LEU A 7 -16.30 91.17 14.98
N ARG A 8 -15.64 91.11 16.15
CA ARG A 8 -14.83 89.95 16.55
C ARG A 8 -15.66 88.69 16.81
N LYS A 9 -16.92 88.82 17.27
CA LYS A 9 -17.84 87.68 17.43
C LYS A 9 -18.34 87.14 16.10
N SER A 10 -18.69 88.02 15.15
CA SER A 10 -19.16 87.61 13.82
C SER A 10 -18.06 86.86 13.03
N ALA A 11 -16.83 87.41 13.05
CA ALA A 11 -15.68 86.76 12.39
C ALA A 11 -15.30 85.40 13.02
N LYS A 12 -15.46 85.24 14.35
CA LYS A 12 -15.24 83.96 15.02
C LYS A 12 -16.28 82.89 14.64
N ASN A 13 -17.54 83.29 14.45
CA ASN A 13 -18.61 82.36 14.10
C ASN A 13 -18.49 81.90 12.65
N ALA A 14 -18.19 82.80 11.70
CA ALA A 14 -17.98 82.44 10.30
C ALA A 14 -16.79 81.48 10.11
N ASN A 15 -15.68 81.73 10.82
CA ASN A 15 -14.50 80.87 10.78
C ASN A 15 -14.77 79.49 11.43
N GLN A 16 -15.63 79.42 12.45
CA GLN A 16 -16.05 78.14 13.04
C GLN A 16 -16.96 77.32 12.12
N GLU A 17 -17.81 77.96 11.31
CA GLU A 17 -18.64 77.28 10.31
C GLU A 17 -17.79 76.72 9.15
N GLU A 18 -16.86 77.49 8.60
CA GLU A 18 -15.95 77.00 7.55
C GLU A 18 -15.09 75.81 8.02
N ILE A 19 -14.59 75.86 9.26
CA ILE A 19 -13.83 74.75 9.85
C ILE A 19 -14.71 73.50 10.05
N ARG A 20 -15.99 73.67 10.37
CA ARG A 20 -16.94 72.55 10.51
C ARG A 20 -17.26 71.91 9.18
N ASP A 21 -17.49 72.70 8.13
CA ASP A 21 -17.77 72.18 6.79
C ASP A 21 -16.55 71.53 6.14
N ALA A 22 -15.35 72.09 6.35
CA ALA A 22 -14.09 71.46 5.92
C ALA A 22 -13.86 70.12 6.63
N LYS A 23 -14.16 70.02 7.94
CA LYS A 23 -14.09 68.74 8.69
C LYS A 23 -15.12 67.73 8.22
N LYS A 24 -16.33 68.17 7.83
CA LYS A 24 -17.40 67.29 7.33
C LYS A 24 -17.04 66.68 5.97
N LYS A 25 -16.56 67.50 5.02
CA LYS A 25 -16.07 67.04 3.71
C LYS A 25 -14.87 66.09 3.82
N LYS A 26 -13.94 66.36 4.74
CA LYS A 26 -12.76 65.49 4.98
C LYS A 26 -13.15 64.13 5.60
N LYS A 27 -14.21 64.10 6.43
CA LYS A 27 -14.74 62.87 7.05
C LYS A 27 -15.54 62.02 6.05
N GLU A 28 -16.28 62.65 5.13
CA GLU A 28 -16.96 61.96 4.02
C GLU A 28 -15.96 61.37 3.01
N GLY A 29 -14.92 62.12 2.61
CA GLY A 29 -13.87 61.61 1.71
C GLY A 29 -13.10 60.42 2.30
N SER A 30 -12.73 60.49 3.58
CA SER A 30 -12.07 59.39 4.30
C SER A 30 -12.94 58.13 4.45
N SER A 31 -14.27 58.28 4.57
CA SER A 31 -15.20 57.13 4.65
C SER A 31 -15.36 56.43 3.30
N ILE A 32 -15.36 57.19 2.20
CA ILE A 32 -15.51 56.64 0.85
C ILE A 32 -14.23 55.93 0.41
N GLU A 33 -13.06 56.50 0.71
CA GLU A 33 -11.76 55.83 0.46
C GLU A 33 -11.62 54.54 1.26
N ASN A 34 -12.00 54.52 2.55
CA ASN A 34 -11.98 53.31 3.36
C ASN A 34 -12.98 52.24 2.88
N PHE A 35 -14.14 52.65 2.37
CA PHE A 35 -15.13 51.73 1.79
C PHE A 35 -14.65 51.14 0.46
N LEU A 36 -14.07 51.97 -0.43
CA LEU A 36 -13.45 51.53 -1.68
C LEU A 36 -12.26 50.61 -1.42
N PHE A 37 -11.41 50.92 -0.43
CA PHE A 37 -10.27 50.09 -0.05
C PHE A 37 -10.71 48.73 0.52
N ARG A 38 -11.73 48.69 1.39
CA ARG A 38 -12.31 47.42 1.88
C ARG A 38 -12.97 46.60 0.77
N SER A 39 -13.69 47.26 -0.14
CA SER A 39 -14.32 46.61 -1.30
C SER A 39 -13.28 46.04 -2.26
N LEU A 40 -12.20 46.80 -2.54
CA LEU A 40 -11.09 46.37 -3.38
C LEU A 40 -10.31 45.22 -2.72
N PHE A 41 -10.01 45.31 -1.41
CA PHE A 41 -9.35 44.25 -0.65
C PHE A 41 -10.18 42.96 -0.61
N SER A 42 -11.50 43.08 -0.42
CA SER A 42 -12.43 41.94 -0.48
C SER A 42 -12.45 41.29 -1.87
N ARG A 43 -12.46 42.09 -2.94
CA ARG A 43 -12.38 41.58 -4.33
C ARG A 43 -11.05 40.90 -4.62
N ILE A 44 -9.93 41.48 -4.16
CA ILE A 44 -8.59 40.86 -4.32
C ILE A 44 -8.52 39.54 -3.55
N ALA A 45 -8.99 39.50 -2.30
CA ALA A 45 -9.03 38.26 -1.51
C ALA A 45 -9.89 37.19 -2.18
N LEU A 46 -11.03 37.56 -2.75
CA LEU A 46 -11.90 36.67 -3.50
C LEU A 46 -11.22 36.14 -4.78
N ILE A 47 -10.54 37.01 -5.54
CA ILE A 47 -9.77 36.63 -6.72
C ILE A 47 -8.64 35.68 -6.34
N LEU A 48 -7.89 35.96 -5.28
CA LEU A 48 -6.82 35.09 -4.79
C LEU A 48 -7.36 33.73 -4.35
N PHE A 49 -8.49 33.70 -3.64
CA PHE A 49 -9.15 32.46 -3.25
C PHE A 49 -9.56 31.61 -4.46
N TYR A 50 -10.25 32.19 -5.45
CA TYR A 50 -10.64 31.45 -6.66
C TYR A 50 -9.44 31.05 -7.51
N SER A 51 -8.42 31.91 -7.61
CA SER A 51 -7.18 31.60 -8.34
C SER A 51 -6.42 30.45 -7.68
N PHE A 52 -6.37 30.43 -6.34
CA PHE A 52 -5.79 29.33 -5.57
C PHE A 52 -6.51 28.01 -5.84
N TRP A 53 -7.84 27.99 -5.72
CA TRP A 53 -8.63 26.77 -5.96
C TRP A 53 -8.61 26.32 -7.41
N PHE A 54 -8.56 27.25 -8.37
CA PHE A 54 -8.38 26.94 -9.78
C PHE A 54 -7.02 26.28 -10.03
N LEU A 55 -5.93 26.88 -9.53
CA LEU A 55 -4.58 26.31 -9.63
C LEU A 55 -4.50 24.94 -8.93
N PHE A 56 -5.08 24.81 -7.74
CA PHE A 56 -5.17 23.54 -7.02
C PHE A 56 -5.92 22.49 -7.84
N GLY A 57 -7.07 22.84 -8.42
CA GLY A 57 -7.84 21.97 -9.31
C GLY A 57 -7.04 21.50 -10.53
N VAL A 58 -6.31 22.42 -11.18
CA VAL A 58 -5.41 22.08 -12.30
C VAL A 58 -4.30 21.12 -11.87
N LEU A 59 -3.70 21.32 -10.69
CA LEU A 59 -2.68 20.43 -10.16
C LEU A 59 -3.23 19.03 -9.82
N VAL A 60 -4.44 18.95 -9.25
CA VAL A 60 -5.14 17.68 -8.99
C VAL A 60 -5.47 16.95 -10.29
N LEU A 61 -5.96 17.66 -11.31
CA LEU A 61 -6.22 17.08 -12.63
C LEU A 61 -4.94 16.55 -13.27
N ARG A 62 -3.85 17.32 -13.22
CA ARG A 62 -2.53 16.90 -13.74
C ARG A 62 -2.01 15.64 -13.02
N LYS A 63 -2.11 15.59 -11.68
CA LYS A 63 -1.72 14.40 -10.90
C LYS A 63 -2.59 13.18 -11.23
N THR A 64 -3.90 13.38 -11.36
CA THR A 64 -4.84 12.33 -11.74
C THR A 64 -4.55 11.79 -13.14
N GLN A 65 -4.28 12.66 -14.11
CA GLN A 65 -3.89 12.27 -15.47
C GLN A 65 -2.60 11.44 -15.47
N ASN A 66 -1.58 11.86 -14.71
CA ASN A 66 -0.33 11.11 -14.58
C ASN A 66 -0.55 9.72 -13.95
N ALA A 67 -1.37 9.64 -12.90
CA ALA A 67 -1.72 8.37 -12.25
C ALA A 67 -2.44 7.42 -13.23
N ILE A 68 -3.41 7.93 -13.99
CA ILE A 68 -4.13 7.15 -15.01
C ILE A 68 -3.18 6.68 -16.11
N ALA A 69 -2.29 7.56 -16.60
CA ALA A 69 -1.30 7.21 -17.61
C ALA A 69 -0.35 6.12 -17.10
N ALA A 70 0.10 6.21 -15.85
CA ALA A 70 0.95 5.20 -15.23
C ALA A 70 0.25 3.84 -15.10
N VAL A 71 -1.01 3.80 -14.64
CA VAL A 71 -1.78 2.53 -14.56
C VAL A 71 -2.04 1.94 -15.94
N ARG A 72 -2.35 2.77 -16.95
CA ARG A 72 -2.49 2.30 -18.34
C ARG A 72 -1.19 1.69 -18.85
N TYR A 73 -0.05 2.32 -18.54
CA TYR A 73 1.27 1.81 -18.89
C TYR A 73 1.56 0.46 -18.23
N VAL A 74 1.26 0.31 -16.93
CA VAL A 74 1.40 -0.97 -16.24
C VAL A 74 0.53 -2.04 -16.92
N LYS A 75 -0.74 -1.73 -17.21
CA LYS A 75 -1.66 -2.66 -17.86
C LYS A 75 -1.20 -3.07 -19.26
N SER A 76 -0.65 -2.15 -20.06
CA SER A 76 -0.17 -2.46 -21.40
C SER A 76 1.11 -3.32 -21.40
N ASN A 77 1.85 -3.34 -20.28
CA ASN A 77 3.10 -4.07 -20.15
C ASN A 77 3.04 -5.19 -19.09
N SER A 78 1.87 -5.45 -18.50
CA SER A 78 1.70 -6.35 -17.34
C SER A 78 2.05 -7.79 -17.69
N GLU A 79 1.80 -8.20 -18.94
CA GLU A 79 2.12 -9.54 -19.43
C GLU A 79 3.61 -9.86 -19.25
N SER A 80 4.50 -8.94 -19.67
CA SER A 80 5.96 -9.10 -19.60
C SER A 80 6.53 -9.25 -18.18
N VAL A 81 5.76 -8.88 -17.17
CA VAL A 81 6.14 -8.97 -15.75
C VAL A 81 5.16 -9.83 -14.95
N SER A 82 4.32 -10.62 -15.63
CA SER A 82 3.27 -11.41 -15.02
C SER A 82 3.83 -12.59 -14.23
N LEU A 83 3.17 -12.92 -13.11
CA LEU A 83 3.51 -14.08 -12.31
C LEU A 83 3.54 -15.37 -13.15
N ARG A 84 2.54 -15.57 -14.01
CA ARG A 84 2.40 -16.76 -14.86
C ARG A 84 3.64 -16.99 -15.74
N LEU A 85 4.09 -15.95 -16.47
CA LEU A 85 5.26 -16.09 -17.33
C LEU A 85 6.54 -16.35 -16.53
N ILE A 86 6.70 -15.73 -15.36
CA ILE A 86 7.85 -15.98 -14.49
C ILE A 86 7.84 -17.45 -14.05
N GLU A 87 6.72 -17.97 -13.54
CA GLU A 87 6.61 -19.35 -13.05
C GLU A 87 6.81 -20.41 -14.14
N GLU A 88 6.32 -20.16 -15.34
CA GLU A 88 6.42 -21.07 -16.50
C GLU A 88 7.79 -21.01 -17.21
N SER A 89 8.62 -20.02 -16.89
CA SER A 89 9.90 -19.80 -17.57
C SER A 89 10.99 -20.81 -17.20
N ARG A 90 11.85 -21.14 -18.17
CA ARG A 90 13.02 -21.99 -17.95
C ARG A 90 14.05 -21.28 -17.08
N GLU A 91 14.18 -19.98 -17.26
CA GLU A 91 15.08 -19.10 -16.53
C GLU A 91 14.77 -19.11 -15.03
N PHE A 92 13.48 -19.08 -14.65
CA PHE A 92 13.08 -19.16 -13.26
C PHE A 92 13.25 -20.58 -12.69
N ALA A 93 12.93 -21.63 -13.46
CA ALA A 93 13.21 -23.00 -13.04
C ALA A 93 14.72 -23.22 -12.78
N ASP A 94 15.58 -22.63 -13.62
CA ASP A 94 17.02 -22.64 -13.43
C ASP A 94 17.45 -21.87 -12.18
N LEU A 95 16.86 -20.71 -11.91
CA LEU A 95 17.08 -19.96 -10.68
C LEU A 95 16.76 -20.82 -9.45
N ILE A 96 15.59 -21.47 -9.40
CA ILE A 96 15.20 -22.34 -8.27
C ILE A 96 16.21 -23.47 -8.07
N ARG A 97 16.65 -24.12 -9.16
CA ARG A 97 17.67 -25.19 -9.10
C ARG A 97 19.01 -24.69 -8.56
N ILE A 98 19.41 -23.45 -8.88
CA ILE A 98 20.62 -22.83 -8.33
C ILE A 98 20.43 -22.54 -6.84
N LEU A 99 19.28 -22.00 -6.44
CA LEU A 99 18.96 -21.75 -5.04
C LEU A 99 19.04 -23.04 -4.20
N ASP A 100 18.44 -24.13 -4.69
CA ASP A 100 18.47 -25.43 -4.01
C ASP A 100 19.87 -26.00 -3.81
N LYS A 101 20.78 -25.75 -4.76
CA LYS A 101 22.12 -26.35 -4.75
C LYS A 101 23.19 -25.48 -4.08
N LYS A 102 23.12 -24.16 -4.27
CA LYS A 102 24.20 -23.23 -3.92
C LYS A 102 23.89 -22.35 -2.71
N PHE A 103 22.62 -22.20 -2.33
CA PHE A 103 22.22 -21.25 -1.31
C PHE A 103 21.71 -21.97 -0.05
N PRO A 104 22.57 -22.20 0.96
CA PRO A 104 22.14 -22.81 2.22
C PRO A 104 21.28 -21.85 3.06
N ARG A 105 21.39 -20.55 2.79
CA ARG A 105 20.66 -19.46 3.44
C ARG A 105 19.96 -18.62 2.36
N PRO A 106 18.85 -17.92 2.66
CA PRO A 106 18.10 -17.08 1.73
C PRO A 106 18.95 -16.20 0.78
N PRO A 107 18.68 -16.06 -0.52
CA PRO A 107 19.41 -15.08 -1.35
C PRO A 107 18.99 -13.64 -1.02
N ALA A 108 19.82 -12.67 -1.41
CA ALA A 108 19.44 -11.26 -1.52
C ALA A 108 19.30 -10.87 -3.00
N LEU A 109 18.09 -10.43 -3.38
CA LEU A 109 17.73 -10.05 -4.73
C LEU A 109 17.85 -8.54 -4.93
N PHE A 110 18.44 -8.17 -6.06
CA PHE A 110 18.60 -6.79 -6.52
C PHE A 110 18.14 -6.68 -7.97
N LEU A 111 17.40 -5.62 -8.33
CA LEU A 111 16.94 -5.41 -9.70
C LEU A 111 17.76 -4.29 -10.36
N LEU A 112 18.29 -4.52 -11.56
CA LEU A 112 18.98 -3.46 -12.31
C LEU A 112 18.68 -3.47 -13.81
N ASN A 113 18.72 -2.27 -14.39
CA ASN A 113 18.91 -2.05 -15.82
C ASN A 113 20.29 -1.42 -16.08
N GLN A 114 20.62 -1.19 -17.34
CA GLN A 114 21.88 -0.59 -17.80
C GLN A 114 22.18 0.76 -17.16
N HIS A 115 21.16 1.53 -16.79
CA HIS A 115 21.34 2.87 -16.21
C HIS A 115 21.70 2.84 -14.73
N ALA A 116 21.53 1.69 -14.07
CA ALA A 116 21.89 1.49 -12.67
C ALA A 116 23.24 0.78 -12.49
N LEU A 117 23.99 0.50 -13.57
CA LEU A 117 25.28 -0.20 -13.54
C LEU A 117 26.31 0.51 -12.65
N ASN A 118 26.49 1.82 -12.81
CA ASN A 118 27.49 2.56 -12.02
C ASN A 118 27.17 2.55 -10.52
N MET A 119 25.88 2.60 -10.15
CA MET A 119 25.45 2.45 -8.75
C MET A 119 25.73 1.03 -8.24
N THR A 120 25.47 0.04 -9.08
CA THR A 120 25.70 -1.38 -8.77
C THR A 120 27.18 -1.65 -8.54
N ASP A 121 28.08 -1.14 -9.39
CA ASP A 121 29.53 -1.29 -9.19
C ASP A 121 29.99 -0.63 -7.89
N ASN A 122 29.46 0.55 -7.55
CA ASN A 122 29.75 1.23 -6.29
C ASN A 122 29.33 0.40 -5.07
N PHE A 123 28.13 -0.19 -5.13
CA PHE A 123 27.60 -1.08 -4.09
C PHE A 123 28.41 -2.37 -3.96
N LEU A 124 28.78 -2.99 -5.08
CA LEU A 124 29.57 -4.21 -5.10
C LEU A 124 30.98 -3.97 -4.56
N CYS A 125 31.60 -2.83 -4.85
CA CYS A 125 32.86 -2.46 -4.22
C CYS A 125 32.75 -2.30 -2.71
N ASN A 126 31.71 -1.63 -2.21
CA ASN A 126 31.45 -1.53 -0.78
C ASN A 126 31.33 -2.93 -0.14
N THR A 127 30.49 -3.78 -0.73
CA THR A 127 30.11 -5.07 -0.14
C THR A 127 31.17 -6.16 -0.33
N ALA A 128 32.11 -5.98 -1.28
CA ALA A 128 33.25 -6.86 -1.46
C ALA A 128 34.16 -6.93 -0.22
N THR A 129 34.07 -5.93 0.68
CA THR A 129 34.80 -5.93 1.95
C THR A 129 34.23 -6.91 2.99
N PHE A 130 33.07 -7.52 2.73
CA PHE A 130 32.43 -8.48 3.64
C PHE A 130 32.51 -9.90 3.08
N PRO A 131 33.26 -10.83 3.72
CA PRO A 131 33.37 -12.21 3.27
C PRO A 131 32.01 -12.89 3.16
N GLY A 132 31.76 -13.61 2.05
CA GLY A 132 30.52 -14.36 1.82
C GLY A 132 29.29 -13.53 1.45
N ALA A 133 29.38 -12.18 1.43
CA ALA A 133 28.23 -11.35 1.07
C ALA A 133 27.81 -11.56 -0.40
N HIS A 134 28.78 -11.53 -1.33
CA HIS A 134 28.53 -11.69 -2.76
C HIS A 134 28.02 -13.08 -3.14
N ASP A 135 28.36 -14.11 -2.36
CA ASP A 135 27.87 -15.48 -2.55
C ASP A 135 26.35 -15.58 -2.35
N ARG A 136 25.76 -14.65 -1.60
CA ARG A 136 24.32 -14.57 -1.36
C ARG A 136 23.58 -13.64 -2.32
N PHE A 137 24.27 -12.90 -3.18
CA PHE A 137 23.64 -11.91 -4.05
C PHE A 137 23.14 -12.52 -5.35
N ILE A 138 21.93 -12.13 -5.74
CA ILE A 138 21.34 -12.46 -7.04
C ILE A 138 20.86 -11.18 -7.69
N PHE A 139 21.45 -10.86 -8.84
CA PHE A 139 21.02 -9.71 -9.62
C PHE A 139 20.02 -10.12 -10.70
N VAL A 140 18.82 -9.57 -10.60
CA VAL A 140 17.79 -9.62 -11.63
C VAL A 140 18.14 -8.57 -12.69
N THR A 141 18.67 -9.02 -13.82
CA THR A 141 19.13 -8.15 -14.90
C THR A 141 18.02 -7.96 -15.93
N LEU A 142 17.55 -6.72 -16.05
CA LEU A 142 16.36 -6.39 -16.84
C LEU A 142 16.66 -6.25 -18.34
N ASP A 143 17.92 -6.03 -18.73
CA ASP A 143 18.35 -5.91 -20.12
C ASP A 143 19.70 -6.61 -20.35
N THR A 144 20.02 -6.85 -21.63
CA THR A 144 21.21 -7.61 -22.01
C THR A 144 22.50 -6.87 -21.71
N VAL A 145 22.51 -5.53 -21.76
CA VAL A 145 23.69 -4.72 -21.47
C VAL A 145 24.05 -4.85 -19.99
N ALA A 146 23.06 -4.79 -19.10
CA ALA A 146 23.23 -5.02 -17.68
C ALA A 146 23.78 -6.43 -17.39
N ARG A 147 23.18 -7.46 -17.99
CA ARG A 147 23.62 -8.86 -17.85
C ARG A 147 25.08 -9.05 -18.29
N ASP A 148 25.42 -8.62 -19.49
CA ASP A 148 26.74 -8.86 -20.07
C ASP A 148 27.81 -8.05 -19.34
N THR A 149 27.49 -6.84 -18.89
CA THR A 149 28.41 -6.00 -18.12
C THR A 149 28.69 -6.57 -16.73
N ILE A 150 27.65 -6.98 -15.98
CA ILE A 150 27.82 -7.60 -14.66
C ILE A 150 28.58 -8.93 -14.80
N LYS A 151 28.23 -9.77 -15.78
CA LYS A 151 28.95 -11.03 -16.01
C LYS A 151 30.44 -10.82 -16.33
N LYS A 152 30.79 -9.74 -17.04
CA LYS A 152 32.17 -9.38 -17.36
C LYS A 152 32.94 -8.84 -16.16
N ARG A 153 32.33 -7.94 -15.38
CA ARG A 153 33.00 -7.23 -14.26
C ARG A 153 33.01 -8.04 -12.97
N TRP A 154 31.94 -8.80 -12.72
CA TRP A 154 31.69 -9.54 -11.48
C TRP A 154 31.26 -10.98 -11.79
N PRO A 155 32.18 -11.82 -12.33
CA PRO A 155 31.84 -13.15 -12.88
C PRO A 155 31.30 -14.14 -11.84
N ASN A 156 31.61 -13.93 -10.56
CA ASN A 156 31.18 -14.82 -9.47
C ASN A 156 29.77 -14.50 -8.97
N ILE A 157 29.20 -13.35 -9.32
CA ILE A 157 27.88 -12.94 -8.86
C ILE A 157 26.80 -13.67 -9.67
N GLN A 158 25.87 -14.29 -8.95
CA GLN A 158 24.74 -14.98 -9.57
C GLN A 158 23.77 -13.98 -10.20
N GLN A 159 23.27 -14.31 -11.39
CA GLN A 159 22.32 -13.48 -12.12
C GLN A 159 21.06 -14.27 -12.47
N PHE A 160 19.93 -13.58 -12.47
CA PHE A 160 18.66 -14.01 -13.05
C PHE A 160 18.31 -13.03 -14.16
N HIS A 161 18.42 -13.44 -15.42
CA HIS A 161 18.16 -12.53 -16.53
C HIS A 161 16.69 -12.55 -16.90
N TRP A 162 16.01 -11.41 -16.76
CA TRP A 162 14.59 -11.25 -17.06
C TRP A 162 14.36 -10.03 -17.97
N PRO A 163 14.50 -10.19 -19.30
CA PRO A 163 14.32 -9.10 -20.26
C PRO A 163 12.97 -8.40 -20.09
N THR A 164 13.01 -7.12 -19.71
CA THR A 164 11.80 -6.32 -19.48
C THR A 164 11.84 -5.04 -20.32
N PRO A 165 11.41 -5.07 -21.60
CA PRO A 165 11.56 -3.94 -22.53
C PRO A 165 10.95 -2.62 -22.04
N SER A 166 9.89 -2.68 -21.24
CA SER A 166 9.26 -1.51 -20.61
C SER A 166 10.17 -0.78 -19.62
N LEU A 167 11.26 -1.39 -19.18
CA LEU A 167 12.19 -0.86 -18.16
C LEU A 167 13.59 -0.53 -18.72
N TYR A 168 13.79 -0.55 -20.04
CA TYR A 168 15.12 -0.33 -20.65
C TYR A 168 15.58 1.13 -20.58
N LYS A 169 14.64 2.07 -20.53
CA LYS A 169 14.92 3.51 -20.48
C LYS A 169 15.09 3.99 -19.04
N PRO A 170 15.77 5.12 -18.80
CA PRO A 170 15.73 5.78 -17.50
C PRO A 170 14.28 6.18 -17.19
N PHE A 171 13.88 6.02 -15.94
CA PHE A 171 12.56 6.38 -15.46
C PHE A 171 12.65 7.00 -14.07
N SER A 172 11.71 7.87 -13.75
CA SER A 172 11.67 8.60 -12.49
C SER A 172 10.61 8.05 -11.54
N PHE A 173 10.76 8.37 -10.26
CA PHE A 173 9.67 8.21 -9.28
C PHE A 173 8.41 8.89 -9.84
N ALA A 174 7.26 8.24 -9.69
CA ALA A 174 5.95 8.66 -10.22
C ALA A 174 5.62 8.29 -11.69
N GLU A 175 6.53 7.68 -12.45
CA GLU A 175 6.27 7.23 -13.83
C GLU A 175 5.70 5.80 -13.92
N GLY A 176 5.07 5.46 -15.05
CA GLY A 176 4.49 4.13 -15.29
C GLY A 176 5.52 3.00 -15.30
N ALA A 177 6.74 3.26 -15.77
CA ALA A 177 7.85 2.31 -15.70
C ALA A 177 8.25 2.02 -14.24
N TYR A 178 8.27 3.05 -13.36
CA TYR A 178 8.54 2.88 -11.94
C TYR A 178 7.42 2.09 -11.22
N GLN A 179 6.18 2.20 -11.68
CA GLN A 179 5.10 1.33 -11.19
C GLN A 179 5.24 -0.12 -11.69
N THR A 180 5.73 -0.29 -12.92
CA THR A 180 5.96 -1.62 -13.51
C THR A 180 7.06 -2.37 -12.78
N ILE A 181 8.13 -1.69 -12.31
CA ILE A 181 9.16 -2.35 -11.49
C ILE A 181 8.62 -2.81 -10.12
N TYR A 182 7.69 -2.09 -9.51
CA TYR A 182 7.02 -2.56 -8.28
C TYR A 182 6.22 -3.84 -8.51
N LEU A 183 5.46 -3.90 -9.60
CA LEU A 183 4.71 -5.10 -9.98
C LEU A 183 5.66 -6.29 -10.25
N LEU A 184 6.75 -6.06 -11.01
CA LEU A 184 7.76 -7.08 -11.27
C LEU A 184 8.41 -7.59 -9.98
N ARG A 185 8.83 -6.66 -9.11
CA ARG A 185 9.43 -6.96 -7.79
C ARG A 185 8.50 -7.82 -6.94
N SER A 186 7.21 -7.48 -6.91
CA SER A 186 6.18 -8.22 -6.18
C SER A 186 5.90 -9.60 -6.79
N ASN A 187 5.85 -9.72 -8.12
CA ASN A 187 5.62 -11.00 -8.80
C ASN A 187 6.81 -11.96 -8.69
N ILE A 188 8.04 -11.48 -8.76
CA ILE A 188 9.24 -12.32 -8.51
C ILE A 188 9.23 -12.83 -7.06
N ALA A 189 8.95 -11.95 -6.10
CA ALA A 189 8.81 -12.32 -4.69
C ALA A 189 7.73 -13.41 -4.51
N LEU A 190 6.55 -13.23 -5.10
CA LEU A 190 5.47 -14.21 -5.03
C LEU A 190 5.85 -15.56 -5.66
N ALA A 191 6.53 -15.55 -6.81
CA ALA A 191 7.02 -16.76 -7.46
C ALA A 191 8.00 -17.54 -6.57
N LEU A 192 8.90 -16.83 -5.88
CA LEU A 192 9.84 -17.45 -4.93
C LEU A 192 9.11 -18.05 -3.72
N ILE A 193 8.14 -17.32 -3.14
CA ILE A 193 7.38 -17.78 -1.97
C ILE A 193 6.61 -19.07 -2.29
N LYS A 194 5.96 -19.12 -3.46
CA LYS A 194 5.24 -20.31 -3.94
C LYS A 194 6.16 -21.54 -4.12
N LYS A 195 7.47 -21.33 -4.32
CA LYS A 195 8.49 -22.39 -4.36
C LYS A 195 9.16 -22.63 -3.00
N GLY A 196 8.60 -22.07 -1.93
CA GLY A 196 9.12 -22.20 -0.56
C GLY A 196 10.47 -21.50 -0.35
N LYS A 197 10.80 -20.48 -1.16
CA LYS A 197 12.08 -19.77 -1.07
C LYS A 197 11.91 -18.45 -0.32
N SER A 198 12.42 -18.41 0.91
CA SER A 198 12.62 -17.15 1.66
C SER A 198 13.72 -16.33 1.02
N PHE A 199 13.64 -15.00 1.08
CA PHE A 199 14.59 -14.12 0.41
C PHE A 199 14.69 -12.75 1.10
N TRP A 200 15.81 -12.08 0.86
CA TRP A 200 15.95 -10.63 1.03
C TRP A 200 15.67 -9.94 -0.30
N MET A 201 14.93 -8.84 -0.26
CA MET A 201 14.81 -7.89 -1.36
C MET A 201 15.51 -6.61 -0.96
N MET A 202 16.51 -6.20 -1.75
CA MET A 202 17.43 -5.13 -1.37
C MET A 202 17.67 -4.17 -2.55
N GLN A 203 18.09 -2.94 -2.25
CA GLN A 203 18.46 -1.95 -3.25
C GLN A 203 19.96 -1.63 -3.21
N GLN A 204 20.58 -1.48 -4.39
CA GLN A 204 22.02 -1.20 -4.52
C GLN A 204 22.43 0.24 -4.16
N ASP A 205 21.52 1.10 -3.75
CA ASP A 205 21.81 2.44 -3.21
C ASP A 205 21.94 2.44 -1.67
N THR A 206 22.18 1.28 -1.07
CA THR A 206 22.41 1.14 0.37
C THR A 206 23.90 0.96 0.68
N PHE A 207 24.47 1.83 1.52
CA PHE A 207 25.83 1.68 2.04
C PHE A 207 25.87 0.68 3.20
N TRP A 208 26.79 -0.28 3.15
CA TRP A 208 26.99 -1.24 4.25
C TRP A 208 28.26 -0.90 5.03
N ARG A 209 28.10 -0.69 6.34
CA ARG A 209 29.16 -0.66 7.35
C ARG A 209 29.39 -2.04 7.96
N LYS A 210 28.31 -2.82 8.11
CA LYS A 210 28.33 -4.22 8.56
C LYS A 210 27.39 -5.05 7.68
N SER A 211 27.73 -6.33 7.50
CA SER A 211 26.87 -7.27 6.78
C SER A 211 25.56 -7.51 7.53
N ILE A 212 24.43 -7.41 6.83
CA ILE A 212 23.10 -7.73 7.37
C ILE A 212 22.97 -9.22 7.69
N PHE A 213 23.72 -10.07 6.98
CA PHE A 213 23.68 -11.52 7.13
C PHE A 213 24.27 -11.99 8.47
N ASP A 214 25.08 -11.15 9.13
CA ASP A 214 25.69 -11.46 10.43
C ASP A 214 24.77 -11.10 11.61
N LEU A 215 23.57 -10.56 11.34
CA LEU A 215 22.65 -10.05 12.35
C LEU A 215 21.57 -11.07 12.76
N ASN A 216 21.57 -12.26 12.15
CA ASN A 216 20.67 -13.38 12.47
C ASN A 216 19.17 -13.06 12.43
N PHE A 217 18.75 -12.03 11.68
CA PHE A 217 17.32 -11.75 11.46
C PHE A 217 16.58 -12.94 10.82
N GLU A 218 17.28 -13.72 10.00
CA GLU A 218 16.70 -14.89 9.31
C GLU A 218 16.31 -16.03 10.27
N ASP A 219 16.97 -16.11 11.43
CA ASP A 219 16.79 -17.15 12.44
C ASP A 219 15.67 -16.82 13.44
N ASP A 220 15.23 -15.55 13.49
CA ASP A 220 14.14 -15.13 14.36
C ASP A 220 12.79 -15.58 13.79
N MET A 221 12.12 -16.46 14.52
CA MET A 221 10.83 -17.04 14.14
C MET A 221 9.63 -16.25 14.71
N SER A 222 9.87 -15.13 15.38
CA SER A 222 8.80 -14.26 15.92
C SER A 222 8.05 -13.49 14.83
N TYR A 223 8.63 -13.39 13.63
CA TYR A 223 8.02 -12.72 12.48
C TYR A 223 8.13 -13.55 11.19
N ASP A 224 7.20 -13.22 10.29
CA ASP A 224 7.10 -13.78 8.95
C ASP A 224 7.74 -12.84 7.91
N ALA A 225 7.74 -11.54 8.18
CA ALA A 225 8.35 -10.51 7.35
C ALA A 225 8.99 -9.44 8.23
N ILE A 226 10.17 -8.95 7.86
CA ILE A 226 10.83 -7.83 8.55
C ILE A 226 11.27 -6.77 7.55
N PHE A 227 10.93 -5.53 7.85
CA PHE A 227 11.10 -4.38 6.94
C PHE A 227 12.01 -3.32 7.54
N ASP A 228 12.77 -2.64 6.69
CA ASP A 228 13.34 -1.34 7.03
C ASP A 228 12.24 -0.28 7.25
N GLN A 229 12.56 0.76 8.02
CA GLN A 229 11.60 1.77 8.43
C GLN A 229 12.05 3.20 8.11
N LEU A 230 11.05 4.08 7.98
CA LEU A 230 11.21 5.52 7.75
C LEU A 230 11.21 6.30 9.06
N GLY A 231 11.82 7.49 9.01
CA GLY A 231 11.79 8.44 10.11
C GLY A 231 12.92 8.25 11.11
N GLU A 232 12.68 8.75 12.32
CA GLU A 232 13.60 8.68 13.47
C GLU A 232 12.95 7.84 14.58
N GLU A 233 13.71 7.41 15.59
CA GLU A 233 13.20 6.53 16.67
C GLU A 233 11.91 7.05 17.34
N ASP A 234 11.76 8.37 17.49
CA ASP A 234 10.61 9.03 18.13
C ASP A 234 9.56 9.58 17.13
N SER A 235 9.69 9.29 15.84
CA SER A 235 8.76 9.81 14.82
C SER A 235 7.43 9.05 14.81
N LEU A 236 6.34 9.71 14.41
CA LEU A 236 5.07 9.03 14.08
C LEU A 236 5.15 8.10 12.86
N ARG A 237 6.29 8.13 12.14
CA ARG A 237 6.62 7.30 10.98
C ARG A 237 7.36 6.01 11.36
N THR A 238 7.70 5.80 12.63
CA THR A 238 8.21 4.51 13.10
C THR A 238 7.22 3.40 12.71
N GLU A 239 7.74 2.25 12.30
CA GLU A 239 6.95 1.14 11.71
C GLU A 239 6.33 1.43 10.33
N TRP A 240 6.73 2.51 9.63
CA TRP A 240 6.40 2.68 8.22
C TRP A 240 7.51 2.10 7.35
N VAL A 241 7.17 1.09 6.55
CA VAL A 241 8.07 0.43 5.62
C VAL A 241 8.71 1.45 4.68
N ASN A 242 10.03 1.47 4.62
CA ASN A 242 10.79 2.22 3.63
C ASN A 242 10.82 1.47 2.29
N GLY A 243 10.98 0.15 2.35
CA GLY A 243 10.81 -0.75 1.19
C GLY A 243 12.08 -0.89 0.35
N ALA A 244 13.24 -0.53 0.90
CA ALA A 244 14.52 -0.73 0.25
C ALA A 244 15.16 -2.06 0.61
N ASN A 245 15.11 -2.43 1.90
CA ASN A 245 15.76 -3.61 2.44
C ASN A 245 14.80 -4.36 3.35
N PHE A 246 14.31 -5.51 2.91
CA PHE A 246 13.38 -6.32 3.69
C PHE A 246 13.56 -7.83 3.46
N PHE A 247 13.26 -8.62 4.49
CA PHE A 247 13.30 -10.07 4.46
C PHE A 247 11.91 -10.66 4.56
N ILE A 248 11.63 -11.63 3.69
CA ILE A 248 10.37 -12.36 3.66
C ILE A 248 10.64 -13.84 3.85
N ARG A 249 9.98 -14.43 4.85
CA ARG A 249 9.94 -15.88 5.06
C ARG A 249 8.88 -16.49 4.17
N ALA A 250 9.21 -17.53 3.41
CA ALA A 250 8.23 -18.21 2.58
C ALA A 250 7.28 -19.04 3.45
N ASN A 251 6.01 -18.66 3.47
CA ASN A 251 4.92 -19.42 4.07
C ASN A 251 3.58 -19.01 3.42
N ASN A 252 2.50 -19.68 3.82
CA ASN A 252 1.16 -19.43 3.25
C ASN A 252 0.65 -18.00 3.52
N ASP A 253 1.04 -17.39 4.64
CA ASP A 253 0.57 -16.05 5.01
C ASP A 253 1.30 -14.97 4.21
N THR A 254 2.62 -15.10 4.02
CA THR A 254 3.40 -14.22 3.14
C THR A 254 3.07 -14.42 1.67
N GLN A 255 2.66 -15.64 1.27
CA GLN A 255 2.14 -15.87 -0.07
C GLN A 255 0.88 -15.02 -0.32
N LEU A 256 -0.13 -15.11 0.55
CA LEU A 256 -1.36 -14.31 0.45
C LEU A 256 -1.07 -12.80 0.48
N PHE A 257 -0.12 -12.38 1.31
CA PHE A 257 0.32 -10.99 1.39
C PHE A 257 0.85 -10.46 0.05
N PHE A 258 1.70 -11.25 -0.63
CA PHE A 258 2.25 -10.87 -1.93
C PHE A 258 1.24 -11.05 -3.08
N GLU A 259 0.32 -12.02 -3.01
CA GLU A 259 -0.80 -12.14 -3.96
C GLU A 259 -1.65 -10.86 -4.00
N ARG A 260 -2.01 -10.32 -2.82
CA ARG A 260 -2.79 -9.06 -2.73
C ARG A 260 -1.96 -7.82 -3.04
N LEU A 261 -0.65 -7.84 -2.74
CA LEU A 261 0.26 -6.77 -3.14
C LEU A 261 0.34 -6.66 -4.67
N SER A 262 0.63 -7.77 -5.36
CA SER A 262 0.69 -7.84 -6.82
C SER A 262 -0.62 -7.40 -7.47
N ASP A 263 -1.75 -7.89 -6.98
CA ASP A 263 -3.08 -7.54 -7.52
C ASP A 263 -3.37 -6.03 -7.42
N LYS A 264 -3.03 -5.41 -6.27
CA LYS A 264 -3.16 -3.96 -6.10
C LYS A 264 -2.25 -3.19 -7.05
N LEU A 265 -0.98 -3.57 -7.16
CA LEU A 265 -0.01 -2.89 -8.03
C LEU A 265 -0.38 -2.99 -9.52
N ALA A 266 -1.07 -4.05 -9.94
CA ALA A 266 -1.55 -4.19 -11.30
C ALA A 266 -2.69 -3.22 -11.66
N HIS A 267 -3.41 -2.70 -10.66
CA HIS A 267 -4.63 -1.92 -10.87
C HIS A 267 -4.59 -0.49 -10.32
N TRP A 268 -3.64 -0.18 -9.42
CA TRP A 268 -3.59 1.07 -8.69
C TRP A 268 -2.25 1.77 -8.87
N TYR A 269 -2.31 3.10 -8.96
CA TYR A 269 -1.13 3.94 -8.89
C TYR A 269 -0.70 4.11 -7.43
N THR A 270 0.17 3.22 -6.95
CA THR A 270 0.62 3.18 -5.57
C THR A 270 2.01 2.57 -5.48
N PRO A 271 2.91 3.08 -4.62
CA PRO A 271 4.15 2.36 -4.36
C PRO A 271 3.87 1.10 -3.56
N ASP A 272 4.69 0.07 -3.76
CA ASP A 272 4.54 -1.21 -3.04
C ASP A 272 4.73 -1.05 -1.53
N MET A 273 5.68 -0.21 -1.08
CA MET A 273 5.85 0.16 0.33
C MET A 273 4.53 0.68 0.94
N GLY A 274 3.74 1.46 0.21
CA GLY A 274 2.46 1.99 0.69
C GLY A 274 1.43 0.88 0.93
N VAL A 275 1.43 -0.13 0.06
CA VAL A 275 0.57 -1.31 0.23
C VAL A 275 1.09 -2.21 1.35
N MET A 276 2.41 -2.36 1.49
CA MET A 276 3.04 -3.15 2.55
C MET A 276 2.78 -2.54 3.94
N ILE A 277 2.94 -1.22 4.10
CA ILE A 277 2.57 -0.47 5.32
C ILE A 277 1.12 -0.77 5.69
N HIS A 278 0.22 -0.59 4.73
CA HIS A 278 -1.20 -0.86 4.93
C HIS A 278 -1.45 -2.29 5.43
N GLN A 279 -0.94 -3.28 4.69
CA GLN A 279 -1.18 -4.68 5.02
C GLN A 279 -0.59 -5.06 6.38
N CYS A 280 0.64 -4.64 6.70
CA CYS A 280 1.25 -4.92 8.00
C CYS A 280 0.52 -4.27 9.19
N HIS A 281 -0.11 -3.10 8.99
CA HIS A 281 -0.82 -2.40 10.07
C HIS A 281 -2.28 -2.84 10.23
N THR A 282 -2.84 -3.49 9.22
CA THR A 282 -4.27 -3.86 9.18
C THR A 282 -4.50 -5.37 9.25
N TRP A 283 -3.55 -6.18 8.81
CA TRP A 283 -3.66 -7.64 8.81
C TRP A 283 -3.06 -8.23 10.07
N LYS A 284 -3.65 -9.33 10.55
CA LYS A 284 -3.11 -10.08 11.69
C LYS A 284 -1.91 -10.95 11.29
N LYS A 285 -1.91 -11.42 10.04
CA LYS A 285 -0.89 -12.28 9.44
C LYS A 285 -0.62 -11.81 8.01
N PRO A 286 0.62 -11.89 7.49
CA PRO A 286 1.85 -12.33 8.17
C PRO A 286 2.24 -11.42 9.34
N THR A 287 2.97 -11.95 10.31
CA THR A 287 3.51 -11.13 11.41
C THR A 287 4.64 -10.27 10.87
N CYS A 288 4.42 -8.96 10.77
CA CYS A 288 5.43 -7.99 10.33
C CYS A 288 6.24 -7.47 11.53
N ALA A 289 7.55 -7.40 11.36
CA ALA A 289 8.48 -6.73 12.25
C ALA A 289 9.20 -5.59 11.51
N TYR A 290 9.88 -4.72 12.26
CA TYR A 290 10.60 -3.57 11.70
C TYR A 290 12.02 -3.54 12.24
N VAL A 291 13.00 -3.37 11.34
CA VAL A 291 14.42 -3.34 11.70
C VAL A 291 14.72 -2.06 12.47
N PRO A 292 15.25 -2.13 13.71
CA PRO A 292 15.59 -0.94 14.47
C PRO A 292 16.52 0.03 13.74
N HIS A 293 16.33 1.34 13.94
CA HIS A 293 17.11 2.41 13.29
C HIS A 293 18.63 2.30 13.52
N LYS A 294 19.05 1.71 14.65
CA LYS A 294 20.48 1.39 14.93
C LYS A 294 21.12 0.43 13.92
N PHE A 295 20.32 -0.37 13.22
CA PHE A 295 20.80 -1.33 12.22
C PHE A 295 20.61 -0.81 10.81
N ILE A 296 19.42 -0.32 10.47
CA ILE A 296 19.10 0.22 9.14
C ILE A 296 18.48 1.60 9.31
N TYR A 297 19.05 2.60 8.64
CA TYR A 297 18.53 3.98 8.66
C TYR A 297 18.51 4.57 7.25
N SER A 298 17.52 5.41 6.98
CA SER A 298 17.52 6.33 5.83
C SER A 298 18.70 7.33 5.87
N TRP A 299 18.95 7.98 4.73
CA TRP A 299 19.91 9.08 4.58
C TRP A 299 19.68 10.23 5.57
N GLU A 300 18.47 10.34 6.13
CA GLU A 300 18.08 11.28 7.18
C GLU A 300 19.09 11.28 8.34
N TRP A 301 19.68 10.12 8.69
CA TRP A 301 20.69 10.01 9.74
C TRP A 301 21.87 10.98 9.58
N MET A 302 22.35 11.22 8.36
CA MET A 302 23.48 12.15 8.09
C MET A 302 23.17 13.60 8.51
N TYR A 303 21.88 13.94 8.61
CA TYR A 303 21.40 15.27 8.98
C TYR A 303 20.99 15.38 10.45
N THR A 304 21.13 14.30 11.22
CA THR A 304 20.94 14.29 12.67
C THR A 304 22.26 14.64 13.38
N GLY A 305 22.33 14.47 14.70
CA GLY A 305 23.59 14.56 15.45
C GLY A 305 24.63 13.47 15.12
N GLN A 306 24.38 12.61 14.12
CA GLN A 306 25.25 11.53 13.65
C GLN A 306 25.75 10.61 14.77
N LYS A 307 24.94 10.40 15.81
CA LYS A 307 25.23 9.45 16.89
C LYS A 307 24.77 8.05 16.48
N ASN A 308 25.42 7.02 17.03
CA ASN A 308 25.06 5.60 16.83
C ASN A 308 24.88 5.23 15.34
N PRO A 309 25.97 5.25 14.53
CA PRO A 309 25.86 5.05 13.09
C PRO A 309 25.23 3.70 12.74
N PRO A 310 24.27 3.69 11.80
CA PRO A 310 23.61 2.47 11.40
C PRO A 310 24.60 1.49 10.74
N TYR A 311 24.22 0.22 10.68
CA TYR A 311 24.99 -0.78 9.93
C TYR A 311 24.75 -0.66 8.44
N LEU A 312 23.52 -0.38 8.03
CA LEU A 312 23.15 -0.10 6.66
C LEU A 312 22.51 1.27 6.59
N MET A 313 22.91 2.06 5.61
CA MET A 313 22.34 3.38 5.37
C MET A 313 21.83 3.47 3.94
N GLN A 314 20.53 3.66 3.77
CA GLN A 314 19.91 3.82 2.45
C GLN A 314 20.11 5.25 1.95
N LEU A 315 20.72 5.38 0.78
CA LEU A 315 21.14 6.66 0.25
C LEU A 315 20.14 7.20 -0.80
N ASP A 316 18.87 7.34 -0.38
CA ASP A 316 17.80 7.95 -1.19
C ASP A 316 17.83 9.47 -1.14
N CYS A 317 19.00 10.04 -1.42
CA CYS A 317 19.17 11.48 -1.49
C CYS A 317 18.49 12.07 -2.73
N GLU A 318 17.86 13.23 -2.56
CA GLU A 318 17.32 14.02 -3.65
C GLU A 318 18.42 14.49 -4.60
N THR A 319 18.27 14.20 -5.88
CA THR A 319 19.14 14.73 -6.94
C THR A 319 18.88 16.22 -7.19
N ASP A 320 19.85 17.09 -6.85
CA ASP A 320 19.85 18.53 -7.17
C ASP A 320 20.12 18.77 -8.67
N GLY A 321 19.39 18.07 -9.55
CA GLY A 321 19.58 18.09 -11.00
C GLY A 321 20.79 17.29 -11.53
N GLY A 322 21.56 16.63 -10.65
CA GLY A 322 22.68 15.74 -11.00
C GLY A 322 22.35 14.24 -10.86
N SER A 323 23.27 13.34 -11.20
CA SER A 323 23.05 11.90 -10.99
C SER A 323 23.14 11.52 -9.51
N LYS A 324 22.36 10.53 -9.07
CA LYS A 324 22.35 10.02 -7.68
C LYS A 324 23.77 9.68 -7.20
N LEU A 325 24.54 8.98 -8.02
CA LEU A 325 25.93 8.61 -7.73
C LEU A 325 26.86 9.82 -7.52
N MET A 326 26.66 10.91 -8.27
CA MET A 326 27.46 12.13 -8.11
C MET A 326 27.22 12.77 -6.73
N GLN A 327 26.00 12.74 -6.22
CA GLN A 327 25.70 13.21 -4.87
C GLN A 327 26.27 12.31 -3.79
N LEU A 328 26.20 10.98 -3.96
CA LEU A 328 26.89 10.06 -3.05
C LEU A 328 28.38 10.38 -2.96
N GLY A 329 29.00 10.70 -4.10
CA GLY A 329 30.39 11.15 -4.15
C GLY A 329 30.65 12.42 -3.34
N ARG A 330 29.72 13.37 -3.28
CA ARG A 330 29.86 14.59 -2.45
C ARG A 330 29.91 14.28 -0.96
N TYR A 331 29.18 13.26 -0.53
CA TYR A 331 29.18 12.79 0.87
C TYR A 331 30.30 11.79 1.16
N GLY A 332 31.13 11.44 0.17
CA GLY A 332 32.23 10.49 0.31
C GLY A 332 31.87 9.01 0.09
N PHE A 333 30.67 8.72 -0.42
CA PHE A 333 30.18 7.36 -0.69
C PHE A 333 30.39 6.89 -2.14
N HIS A 334 31.51 7.29 -2.77
CA HIS A 334 31.90 6.85 -4.11
C HIS A 334 33.23 6.08 -4.07
N PHE A 335 33.15 4.78 -4.35
CA PHE A 335 34.18 3.78 -4.11
C PHE A 335 34.77 3.18 -5.38
N VAL A 336 34.30 3.59 -6.56
CA VAL A 336 34.85 3.14 -7.84
C VAL A 336 35.90 4.14 -8.32
N ASN A 337 37.06 3.66 -8.73
CA ASN A 337 38.11 4.47 -9.37
C ASN A 337 37.76 4.75 -10.84
N GLN A 338 38.49 5.66 -11.49
CA GLN A 338 38.24 6.00 -12.91
C GLN A 338 38.48 4.82 -13.86
N ASP A 339 39.32 3.86 -13.46
CA ASP A 339 39.62 2.63 -14.18
C ASP A 339 38.60 1.50 -13.93
N GLY A 340 37.61 1.72 -13.05
CA GLY A 340 36.59 0.74 -12.67
C GLY A 340 36.98 -0.18 -11.51
N THR A 341 38.17 0.00 -10.91
CA THR A 341 38.60 -0.79 -9.74
C THR A 341 37.99 -0.26 -8.43
N CYS A 342 37.89 -1.13 -7.42
CA CYS A 342 37.39 -0.75 -6.11
C CYS A 342 38.45 -0.03 -5.27
N ASN A 343 38.04 1.06 -4.63
CA ASN A 343 38.87 1.86 -3.75
C ASN A 343 38.59 1.53 -2.28
N ASN A 344 39.34 0.56 -1.75
CA ASN A 344 39.17 0.07 -0.38
C ASN A 344 39.49 1.14 0.67
N GLU A 345 40.45 2.04 0.41
CA GLU A 345 40.80 3.15 1.31
C GLU A 345 39.61 4.11 1.49
N LYS A 346 38.91 4.46 0.41
CA LYS A 346 37.71 5.31 0.48
C LYS A 346 36.57 4.63 1.23
N ILE A 347 36.42 3.32 1.09
CA ILE A 347 35.39 2.55 1.83
C ILE A 347 35.68 2.62 3.33
N GLU A 348 36.92 2.37 3.72
CA GLU A 348 37.34 2.40 5.13
C GLU A 348 37.23 3.81 5.72
N LEU A 349 37.65 4.83 4.97
CA LEU A 349 37.48 6.22 5.35
C LEU A 349 36.00 6.60 5.54
N ALA A 350 35.11 6.10 4.67
CA ALA A 350 33.67 6.34 4.82
C ALA A 350 33.11 5.66 6.09
N LYS A 351 33.53 4.42 6.40
CA LYS A 351 33.15 3.73 7.65
C LYS A 351 33.62 4.51 8.88
N GLN A 352 34.89 4.95 8.89
CA GLN A 352 35.46 5.75 9.98
C GLN A 352 34.77 7.10 10.16
N ARG A 353 34.43 7.79 9.05
CA ARG A 353 33.68 9.05 9.10
C ARG A 353 32.30 8.88 9.73
N MET A 354 31.61 7.78 9.39
CA MET A 354 30.33 7.46 10.02
C MET A 354 30.48 7.14 11.51
N GLU A 355 31.53 6.39 11.89
CA GLU A 355 31.82 6.07 13.29
C GLU A 355 32.16 7.28 14.14
N ASN A 356 32.90 8.23 13.57
CA ASN A 356 33.25 9.48 14.23
C ASN A 356 32.13 10.54 14.17
N GLY A 357 31.04 10.30 13.43
CA GLY A 357 29.97 11.28 13.21
C GLY A 357 30.44 12.55 12.48
N THR A 358 31.38 12.39 11.54
CA THR A 358 32.05 13.48 10.81
C THR A 358 31.72 13.48 9.32
N VAL A 359 30.58 12.90 8.92
CA VAL A 359 30.15 12.92 7.52
C VAL A 359 29.83 14.37 7.14
N GLU A 360 30.67 14.96 6.29
CA GLU A 360 30.50 16.32 5.79
C GLU A 360 29.29 16.39 4.87
N VAL A 361 28.17 16.80 5.43
CA VAL A 361 27.02 17.21 4.67
C VAL A 361 27.21 18.68 4.32
N LYS A 362 27.79 18.98 3.15
CA LYS A 362 27.82 20.36 2.63
C LYS A 362 26.38 20.83 2.45
N MET A 363 25.81 21.46 3.47
CA MET A 363 24.64 22.31 3.30
C MET A 363 25.04 23.38 2.30
N SER A 364 24.32 23.48 1.18
CA SER A 364 24.30 24.74 0.45
C SER A 364 24.03 25.83 1.49
N GLN A 365 24.97 26.76 1.68
CA GLN A 365 24.79 27.91 2.57
C GLN A 365 23.61 28.80 2.14
N ASN A 366 22.95 28.49 1.03
CA ASN A 366 21.74 29.16 0.54
C ASN A 366 20.63 28.15 0.33
N LEU A 367 19.59 28.23 1.17
CA LEU A 367 18.28 27.54 1.14
C LEU A 367 18.31 26.00 0.90
N PRO A 368 17.39 25.23 1.52
CA PRO A 368 17.23 23.83 1.11
C PRO A 368 16.82 23.80 -0.37
N SER A 369 17.30 22.79 -1.11
CA SER A 369 16.87 22.58 -2.49
C SER A 369 15.34 22.48 -2.56
N TRP A 370 14.76 22.83 -3.70
CA TRP A 370 13.30 22.90 -3.83
C TRP A 370 12.63 21.54 -3.60
N GLY A 371 13.29 20.43 -3.99
CA GLY A 371 12.89 19.07 -3.64
C GLY A 371 12.80 18.88 -2.12
N ARG A 372 13.80 19.37 -1.37
CA ARG A 372 13.92 19.15 0.08
C ARG A 372 12.94 19.95 0.88
N LEU A 373 12.69 21.18 0.45
CA LEU A 373 11.59 21.98 0.97
C LEU A 373 10.26 21.28 0.70
N GLN A 374 10.06 20.75 -0.50
CA GLN A 374 8.85 20.03 -0.87
C GLN A 374 8.67 18.73 -0.05
N PHE A 375 9.71 17.90 0.11
CA PHE A 375 9.66 16.69 0.92
C PHE A 375 9.45 17.00 2.40
N LYS A 376 10.19 17.96 2.98
CA LYS A 376 9.96 18.38 4.38
C LYS A 376 8.56 18.94 4.58
N ALA A 377 8.05 19.74 3.64
CA ALA A 377 6.69 20.25 3.70
C ALA A 377 5.66 19.12 3.60
N TYR A 378 5.85 18.15 2.70
CA TYR A 378 4.98 16.98 2.61
C TYR A 378 5.01 16.15 3.88
N TRP A 379 6.19 15.87 4.44
CA TRP A 379 6.31 15.11 5.68
C TRP A 379 5.70 15.85 6.86
N TRP A 380 5.92 17.17 6.97
CA TRP A 380 5.28 17.99 8.00
C TRP A 380 3.76 17.99 7.86
N ILE A 381 3.23 18.11 6.63
CA ILE A 381 1.79 17.98 6.36
C ILE A 381 1.29 16.59 6.75
N VAL A 382 2.01 15.52 6.40
CA VAL A 382 1.64 14.14 6.72
C VAL A 382 1.66 13.91 8.24
N GLU A 383 2.71 14.34 8.96
CA GLU A 383 2.80 14.23 10.42
C GLU A 383 1.72 15.07 11.12
N TYR A 384 1.42 16.27 10.60
CA TYR A 384 0.32 17.10 11.10
C TYR A 384 -1.04 16.42 10.87
N MET A 385 -1.26 15.89 9.67
CA MET A 385 -2.47 15.15 9.32
C MET A 385 -2.62 13.88 10.18
N LEU A 386 -1.54 13.13 10.41
CA LEU A 386 -1.53 11.91 11.24
C LEU A 386 -1.73 12.21 12.73
N SER A 387 -1.18 13.32 13.23
CA SER A 387 -1.37 13.76 14.62
C SER A 387 -2.74 14.38 14.87
N THR A 388 -3.51 14.70 13.83
CA THR A 388 -4.86 15.22 14.01
C THR A 388 -5.80 14.08 14.48
N PRO A 389 -6.48 14.20 15.65
CA PRO A 389 -7.24 13.11 16.29
C PRO A 389 -8.39 12.49 15.47
N ILE A 390 -8.76 13.10 14.35
CA ILE A 390 -9.82 12.64 13.45
C ILE A 390 -9.21 12.30 12.08
N ILE A 391 -8.56 13.26 11.43
CA ILE A 391 -7.98 13.12 10.08
C ILE A 391 -6.92 12.01 10.03
N GLY A 392 -6.06 11.89 11.05
CA GLY A 392 -5.01 10.88 11.09
C GLY A 392 -5.53 9.45 11.19
N HIS A 393 -6.70 9.27 11.81
CA HIS A 393 -7.39 7.98 11.85
C HIS A 393 -8.09 7.62 10.54
N TYR A 394 -8.54 8.60 9.74
CA TYR A 394 -9.14 8.39 8.42
C TYR A 394 -8.11 8.21 7.30
N LEU A 395 -6.90 8.79 7.44
CA LEU A 395 -5.82 8.69 6.46
C LEU A 395 -4.95 7.43 6.62
N LYS A 396 -5.05 6.70 7.74
CA LYS A 396 -4.62 5.29 7.76
C LYS A 396 -5.56 4.54 6.81
N PRO A 397 -5.05 3.88 5.76
CA PRO A 397 -5.94 3.31 4.77
C PRO A 397 -6.74 2.20 5.46
N TYR A 398 -8.04 2.41 5.62
CA TYR A 398 -8.98 1.38 6.06
C TYR A 398 -10.00 1.27 4.94
N LEU A 399 -9.64 0.53 3.90
CA LEU A 399 -10.60 0.13 2.87
C LEU A 399 -11.28 -1.15 3.34
N ALA A 400 -12.36 -0.99 4.11
CA ALA A 400 -13.27 -2.09 4.38
C ALA A 400 -14.16 -2.31 3.15
N MET A 401 -14.14 -3.52 2.60
CA MET A 401 -15.06 -3.91 1.53
C MET A 401 -16.37 -4.38 2.15
N TYR A 402 -17.48 -4.01 1.54
CA TYR A 402 -18.79 -4.48 1.96
C TYR A 402 -19.66 -4.75 0.74
N THR A 403 -20.49 -5.79 0.83
CA THR A 403 -21.45 -6.12 -0.23
C THR A 403 -22.82 -5.58 0.13
N PRO A 404 -23.45 -4.75 -0.74
CA PRO A 404 -24.83 -4.35 -0.53
C PRO A 404 -25.76 -5.57 -0.52
N THR A 405 -26.61 -5.69 0.49
CA THR A 405 -27.65 -6.74 0.57
C THR A 405 -29.00 -6.26 0.07
N ALA A 406 -29.19 -4.94 -0.08
CA ALA A 406 -30.28 -4.40 -0.85
C ALA A 406 -29.88 -3.19 -1.68
N VAL A 407 -30.46 -3.05 -2.87
CA VAL A 407 -30.18 -1.95 -3.81
C VAL A 407 -31.48 -1.50 -4.45
N GLY A 408 -31.82 -0.23 -4.26
CA GLY A 408 -32.86 0.48 -5.01
C GLY A 408 -32.25 1.54 -5.92
N PRO A 409 -33.06 2.35 -6.61
CA PRO A 409 -32.57 3.34 -7.58
C PRO A 409 -31.59 4.37 -6.99
N ASN A 410 -31.82 4.79 -5.74
CA ASN A 410 -31.06 5.84 -5.07
C ASN A 410 -30.61 5.45 -3.64
N TRP A 411 -30.69 4.17 -3.29
CA TRP A 411 -30.32 3.68 -1.96
C TRP A 411 -29.76 2.27 -2.05
N PHE A 412 -28.95 1.91 -1.07
CA PHE A 412 -28.53 0.53 -0.86
C PHE A 412 -28.33 0.28 0.63
N GLU A 413 -28.47 -0.97 1.04
CA GLU A 413 -28.28 -1.41 2.42
C GLU A 413 -27.02 -2.25 2.54
N VAL A 414 -26.24 -1.97 3.57
CA VAL A 414 -25.02 -2.72 3.90
C VAL A 414 -25.11 -3.19 5.35
N PRO A 415 -25.13 -4.51 5.59
CA PRO A 415 -25.14 -5.05 6.94
C PRO A 415 -23.73 -5.00 7.52
N ILE A 416 -23.54 -4.24 8.61
CA ILE A 416 -22.23 -4.13 9.25
C ILE A 416 -22.34 -4.59 10.70
N LYS A 417 -21.60 -5.64 11.05
CA LYS A 417 -21.49 -6.09 12.44
C LYS A 417 -20.60 -5.12 13.22
N ILE A 418 -21.17 -4.52 14.26
CA ILE A 418 -20.43 -3.60 15.14
C ILE A 418 -19.55 -4.41 16.09
N TYR A 419 -18.24 -4.25 15.94
CA TYR A 419 -17.26 -4.74 16.91
C TYR A 419 -16.89 -3.60 17.86
N PRO A 420 -17.12 -3.72 19.19
CA PRO A 420 -16.83 -2.64 20.14
C PRO A 420 -15.38 -2.14 20.11
N MET A 421 -14.43 -3.05 19.88
CA MET A 421 -13.00 -2.74 19.75
C MET A 421 -12.54 -2.56 18.29
N GLY A 422 -13.46 -2.59 17.32
CA GLY A 422 -13.14 -2.55 15.88
C GLY A 422 -12.85 -1.12 15.41
N ARG A 423 -11.67 -0.89 14.81
CA ARG A 423 -11.18 0.47 14.46
C ARG A 423 -12.11 1.27 13.52
N PHE A 424 -12.81 0.59 12.62
CA PHE A 424 -13.79 1.18 11.70
C PHE A 424 -15.22 1.04 12.26
N THR A 425 -15.64 -0.19 12.56
CA THR A 425 -17.03 -0.49 12.92
C THR A 425 -17.48 0.16 14.22
N SER A 426 -16.58 0.39 15.20
CA SER A 426 -16.96 1.07 16.45
C SER A 426 -17.32 2.54 16.25
N LYS A 427 -16.89 3.15 15.13
CA LYS A 427 -17.15 4.55 14.78
C LYS A 427 -18.36 4.74 13.87
N LEU A 428 -18.98 3.64 13.42
CA LEU A 428 -20.18 3.69 12.58
C LEU A 428 -21.44 3.99 13.40
N ASP A 429 -21.41 3.71 14.69
CA ASP A 429 -22.53 4.00 15.58
C ASP A 429 -22.71 5.52 15.71
N GLY A 430 -23.86 6.03 15.25
CA GLY A 430 -24.18 7.46 15.23
C GLY A 430 -23.63 8.28 14.06
N ILE A 431 -23.03 7.66 13.04
CA ILE A 431 -22.54 8.40 11.85
C ILE A 431 -23.69 8.85 10.95
N LYS A 432 -23.60 10.09 10.42
CA LYS A 432 -24.66 10.68 9.56
C LYS A 432 -24.42 10.48 8.06
N SER A 433 -23.17 10.35 7.63
CA SER A 433 -22.80 10.23 6.21
C SER A 433 -21.53 9.40 6.05
N LEU A 434 -21.49 8.59 4.99
CA LEU A 434 -20.37 7.72 4.62
C LEU A 434 -20.10 7.85 3.12
N GLU A 435 -18.83 7.77 2.74
CA GLU A 435 -18.42 7.73 1.33
C GLU A 435 -18.20 6.28 0.89
N PHE A 436 -18.73 5.93 -0.28
CA PHE A 436 -18.60 4.60 -0.87
C PHE A 436 -17.93 4.68 -2.25
N ARG A 437 -17.10 3.69 -2.56
CA ARG A 437 -16.46 3.52 -3.87
C ARG A 437 -16.66 2.10 -4.36
N GLY A 438 -17.03 1.92 -5.62
CA GLY A 438 -17.31 0.61 -6.23
C GLY A 438 -18.07 0.77 -7.55
N PRO A 439 -18.63 -0.31 -8.13
CA PRO A 439 -18.64 -1.69 -7.63
C PRO A 439 -17.33 -2.46 -7.90
N TYR A 440 -17.06 -3.51 -7.10
CA TYR A 440 -15.95 -4.46 -7.24
C TYR A 440 -16.50 -5.91 -7.33
N GLY A 441 -15.71 -6.87 -7.81
CA GLY A 441 -16.12 -8.30 -7.85
C GLY A 441 -17.10 -8.68 -8.96
N ILE A 442 -17.16 -7.90 -10.04
CA ILE A 442 -18.10 -8.10 -11.16
C ILE A 442 -17.82 -9.42 -11.91
N SER A 443 -16.55 -9.80 -12.03
CA SER A 443 -16.10 -11.04 -12.69
C SER A 443 -16.57 -12.30 -11.98
N GLU A 444 -16.44 -12.34 -10.66
CA GLU A 444 -16.80 -13.47 -9.81
C GLU A 444 -18.32 -13.67 -9.81
N ALA A 445 -19.08 -12.58 -9.71
CA ALA A 445 -20.53 -12.61 -9.88
C ALA A 445 -20.94 -13.12 -11.28
N ALA A 446 -20.23 -12.72 -12.33
CA ALA A 446 -20.48 -13.21 -13.68
C ALA A 446 -20.13 -14.70 -13.88
N ARG A 447 -19.13 -15.23 -13.17
CA ARG A 447 -18.79 -16.66 -13.18
C ARG A 447 -19.87 -17.48 -12.48
N ILE A 448 -20.28 -17.09 -11.28
CA ILE A 448 -21.32 -17.80 -10.51
C ILE A 448 -22.61 -17.96 -11.30
N ARG A 449 -23.00 -16.92 -12.06
CA ARG A 449 -24.20 -16.95 -12.91
C ARG A 449 -24.20 -18.04 -13.98
N LYS A 450 -23.07 -18.71 -14.24
CA LYS A 450 -22.94 -19.80 -15.20
C LYS A 450 -22.94 -21.18 -14.55
N VAL A 451 -22.92 -21.24 -13.22
CA VAL A 451 -22.84 -22.48 -12.45
C VAL A 451 -24.24 -23.03 -12.24
N ARG A 452 -24.49 -24.27 -12.67
CA ARG A 452 -25.81 -24.92 -12.54
C ARG A 452 -26.08 -25.46 -11.14
N ARG A 453 -25.04 -25.92 -10.42
CA ARG A 453 -25.18 -26.49 -9.07
C ARG A 453 -24.20 -25.88 -8.06
N PRO A 454 -24.29 -24.57 -7.77
CA PRO A 454 -23.38 -23.92 -6.83
C PRO A 454 -23.67 -24.32 -5.37
N MET A 455 -22.61 -24.64 -4.63
CA MET A 455 -22.64 -24.81 -3.18
C MET A 455 -22.03 -23.59 -2.50
N PHE A 456 -22.87 -22.72 -1.96
CA PHE A 456 -22.47 -21.56 -1.18
C PHE A 456 -22.13 -21.97 0.26
N ILE A 457 -20.97 -21.56 0.76
CA ILE A 457 -20.49 -21.88 2.10
C ILE A 457 -20.14 -20.59 2.84
N ALA A 458 -20.97 -20.22 3.82
CA ALA A 458 -20.84 -18.98 4.57
C ALA A 458 -20.50 -19.21 6.05
N ALA A 459 -19.77 -18.26 6.64
CA ALA A 459 -19.57 -18.20 8.08
C ALA A 459 -19.83 -16.79 8.64
N GLY A 460 -20.73 -16.69 9.63
CA GLY A 460 -21.06 -15.42 10.29
C GLY A 460 -21.53 -14.35 9.30
N THR A 461 -20.82 -13.23 9.21
CA THR A 461 -21.16 -12.12 8.30
C THR A 461 -20.85 -12.41 6.83
N GLY A 462 -20.08 -13.47 6.52
CA GLY A 462 -19.77 -13.88 5.14
C GLY A 462 -20.99 -14.35 4.33
N ILE A 463 -22.18 -14.44 4.94
CA ILE A 463 -23.43 -14.69 4.21
C ILE A 463 -23.90 -13.49 3.39
N ALA A 464 -23.51 -12.27 3.76
CA ALA A 464 -23.97 -11.03 3.12
C ALA A 464 -23.84 -11.03 1.59
N PRO A 465 -22.69 -11.40 0.97
CA PRO A 465 -22.59 -11.46 -0.49
C PRO A 465 -23.55 -12.49 -1.11
N PHE A 466 -23.86 -13.57 -0.41
CA PHE A 466 -24.68 -14.65 -0.96
C PHE A 466 -26.16 -14.32 -0.97
N ILE A 467 -26.66 -13.48 -0.06
CA ILE A 467 -28.08 -13.10 -0.04
C ILE A 467 -28.52 -12.55 -1.40
N ARG A 468 -27.77 -11.59 -1.95
CA ARG A 468 -28.10 -10.97 -3.24
C ARG A 468 -27.85 -11.87 -4.43
N ILE A 469 -26.78 -12.66 -4.38
CA ILE A 469 -26.45 -13.57 -5.47
C ILE A 469 -27.54 -14.65 -5.56
N ILE A 470 -27.92 -15.26 -4.44
CA ILE A 470 -28.97 -16.29 -4.38
C ILE A 470 -30.32 -15.70 -4.77
N GLU A 471 -30.70 -14.52 -4.27
CA GLU A 471 -31.93 -13.83 -4.66
C GLU A 471 -32.00 -13.64 -6.18
N TYR A 472 -30.94 -13.09 -6.79
CA TYR A 472 -30.85 -12.90 -8.25
C TYR A 472 -30.92 -14.22 -9.03
N LEU A 473 -30.32 -15.29 -8.51
CA LEU A 473 -30.31 -16.59 -9.15
C LEU A 473 -31.68 -17.27 -9.08
N LEU A 474 -32.40 -17.15 -7.95
CA LEU A 474 -33.74 -17.72 -7.77
C LEU A 474 -34.83 -16.94 -8.51
N GLU A 475 -34.65 -15.63 -8.72
CA GLU A 475 -35.55 -14.82 -9.56
C GLU A 475 -35.46 -15.16 -11.05
N LYS A 476 -34.37 -15.80 -11.49
CA LYS A 476 -34.25 -16.30 -12.85
C LYS A 476 -34.94 -17.65 -12.97
N ASP A 477 -35.85 -17.73 -13.93
CA ASP A 477 -36.53 -18.96 -14.32
C ASP A 477 -35.54 -19.82 -15.15
N ASP A 478 -34.72 -20.61 -14.47
CA ASP A 478 -33.76 -21.56 -15.06
C ASP A 478 -33.99 -22.96 -14.45
N ASP A 479 -34.56 -23.85 -15.26
CA ASP A 479 -35.00 -25.20 -14.84
C ASP A 479 -33.84 -26.13 -14.42
N ASP A 480 -32.60 -25.82 -14.78
CA ASP A 480 -31.42 -26.65 -14.48
C ASP A 480 -30.65 -26.20 -13.23
N LEU A 481 -31.00 -25.05 -12.66
CA LEU A 481 -30.29 -24.44 -11.54
C LEU A 481 -30.73 -25.03 -10.21
N MET A 482 -29.79 -25.59 -9.44
CA MET A 482 -30.00 -26.04 -8.05
C MET A 482 -29.01 -25.38 -7.12
N ILE A 483 -29.46 -24.78 -6.02
CA ILE A 483 -28.60 -24.03 -5.09
C ILE A 483 -28.58 -24.70 -3.72
N LEU A 484 -27.38 -24.89 -3.16
CA LEU A 484 -27.19 -25.25 -1.75
C LEU A 484 -26.47 -24.14 -1.01
N LEU A 485 -27.03 -23.71 0.13
CA LEU A 485 -26.34 -22.85 1.10
C LEU A 485 -26.01 -23.63 2.37
N VAL A 486 -24.72 -23.76 2.69
CA VAL A 486 -24.24 -24.21 4.00
C VAL A 486 -23.82 -22.98 4.80
N TYR A 487 -24.51 -22.72 5.91
CA TYR A 487 -24.28 -21.54 6.73
C TYR A 487 -23.83 -21.91 8.14
N THR A 488 -22.66 -21.42 8.55
CA THR A 488 -22.08 -21.72 9.87
C THR A 488 -22.18 -20.52 10.81
N VAL A 489 -22.74 -20.74 11.99
CA VAL A 489 -22.91 -19.72 13.05
C VAL A 489 -22.68 -20.34 14.45
N ARG A 490 -22.67 -19.52 15.52
CA ARG A 490 -22.44 -20.05 16.88
C ARG A 490 -23.72 -20.59 17.49
N SER A 491 -24.78 -19.80 17.42
CA SER A 491 -26.12 -20.09 17.91
C SER A 491 -27.16 -19.74 16.84
N PHE A 492 -28.39 -20.22 16.99
CA PHE A 492 -29.47 -19.88 16.06
C PHE A 492 -29.79 -18.37 16.08
N SER A 493 -29.61 -17.72 17.23
CA SER A 493 -29.74 -16.27 17.38
C SER A 493 -28.72 -15.45 16.58
N ASP A 494 -27.62 -16.06 16.14
CA ASP A 494 -26.62 -15.43 15.28
C ASP A 494 -26.94 -15.54 13.78
N VAL A 495 -28.04 -16.22 13.40
CA VAL A 495 -28.45 -16.36 11.99
C VAL A 495 -28.89 -15.01 11.43
N LEU A 496 -28.11 -14.48 10.49
CA LEU A 496 -28.43 -13.25 9.77
C LEU A 496 -29.38 -13.53 8.60
N PHE A 497 -30.22 -12.54 8.27
CA PHE A 497 -31.18 -12.58 7.14
C PHE A 497 -32.19 -13.73 7.20
N LEU A 498 -32.60 -14.16 8.40
CA LEU A 498 -33.48 -15.31 8.58
C LEU A 498 -34.75 -15.27 7.72
N GLU A 499 -35.37 -14.09 7.54
CA GLU A 499 -36.56 -13.94 6.69
C GLU A 499 -36.26 -14.14 5.20
N ASN A 500 -35.13 -13.63 4.68
CA ASN A 500 -34.70 -13.93 3.31
C ASN A 500 -34.45 -15.43 3.14
N LEU A 501 -33.76 -16.06 4.10
CA LEU A 501 -33.48 -17.50 4.06
C LEU A 501 -34.76 -18.34 4.08
N LYS A 502 -35.77 -17.95 4.87
CA LYS A 502 -37.10 -18.59 4.86
C LYS A 502 -37.80 -18.43 3.52
N ASN A 503 -37.67 -17.26 2.88
CA ASN A 503 -38.25 -17.03 1.56
C ASN A 503 -37.55 -17.84 0.48
N PHE A 504 -36.20 -17.93 0.51
CA PHE A 504 -35.45 -18.80 -0.39
C PHE A 504 -35.83 -20.27 -0.19
N GLY A 505 -36.04 -20.71 1.05
CA GLY A 505 -36.50 -22.07 1.36
C GLY A 505 -37.85 -22.48 0.78
N LYS A 506 -38.64 -21.54 0.24
CA LYS A 506 -39.90 -21.84 -0.47
C LYS A 506 -39.69 -22.24 -1.94
N PHE A 507 -38.52 -21.94 -2.50
CA PHE A 507 -38.20 -22.29 -3.89
C PHE A 507 -37.82 -23.78 -3.96
N TRP A 508 -38.32 -24.47 -4.99
CA TRP A 508 -38.10 -25.91 -5.19
C TRP A 508 -36.61 -26.24 -5.44
N ASN A 509 -35.86 -25.29 -5.97
CA ASN A 509 -34.46 -25.42 -6.35
C ASN A 509 -33.46 -24.86 -5.34
N PHE A 510 -33.90 -24.54 -4.11
CA PHE A 510 -33.04 -24.04 -3.05
C PHE A 510 -33.02 -24.96 -1.83
N GLN A 511 -31.82 -25.27 -1.33
CA GLN A 511 -31.60 -26.01 -0.09
C GLN A 511 -30.70 -25.22 0.86
N ILE A 512 -31.00 -25.27 2.16
CA ILE A 512 -30.18 -24.64 3.19
C ILE A 512 -29.89 -25.58 4.36
N ARG A 513 -28.61 -25.61 4.75
CA ARG A 513 -28.10 -26.30 5.94
C ARG A 513 -27.43 -25.30 6.87
N ILE A 514 -27.91 -25.20 8.10
CA ILE A 514 -27.34 -24.34 9.13
C ILE A 514 -26.56 -25.21 10.11
N LEU A 515 -25.29 -24.89 10.32
CA LEU A 515 -24.39 -25.57 11.25
C LEU A 515 -24.16 -24.69 12.48
N LEU A 516 -24.58 -25.18 13.65
CA LEU A 516 -24.42 -24.51 14.94
C LEU A 516 -23.18 -25.02 15.65
N THR A 517 -22.22 -24.13 15.91
CA THR A 517 -20.90 -24.52 16.46
C THR A 517 -20.81 -24.51 17.98
N LYS A 518 -21.81 -23.94 18.69
CA LYS A 518 -21.78 -23.80 20.15
C LYS A 518 -23.04 -24.34 20.84
N GLU A 519 -24.23 -24.10 20.28
CA GLU A 519 -25.48 -24.58 20.86
C GLU A 519 -25.90 -25.92 20.26
N GLU A 520 -26.38 -26.83 21.10
CA GLU A 520 -27.15 -27.99 20.67
C GLU A 520 -28.62 -27.59 20.62
N GLU A 521 -29.15 -27.38 19.41
CA GLU A 521 -30.58 -27.18 19.26
C GLU A 521 -31.30 -28.54 19.41
N LYS A 522 -32.28 -28.61 20.33
CA LYS A 522 -32.99 -29.86 20.65
C LYS A 522 -34.03 -30.27 19.60
N ASN A 523 -34.37 -29.38 18.67
CA ASN A 523 -35.33 -29.63 17.59
C ASN A 523 -34.66 -29.32 16.23
N ASN A 524 -34.16 -30.37 15.57
CA ASN A 524 -33.45 -30.26 14.28
C ASN A 524 -34.38 -30.04 13.06
N SER A 525 -35.68 -29.89 13.27
CA SER A 525 -36.68 -29.88 12.19
C SER A 525 -37.31 -28.51 12.01
N HIS A 526 -36.68 -27.64 11.21
CA HIS A 526 -37.36 -26.51 10.60
C HIS A 526 -37.90 -26.94 9.23
N PRO A 527 -39.17 -26.67 8.88
CA PRO A 527 -39.78 -27.21 7.66
C PRO A 527 -39.08 -26.76 6.36
N LEU A 528 -38.37 -25.63 6.40
CA LEU A 528 -37.68 -25.03 5.25
C LEU A 528 -36.14 -25.06 5.37
N MET A 529 -35.58 -25.57 6.47
CA MET A 529 -34.14 -25.50 6.75
C MET A 529 -33.67 -26.72 7.52
N LYS A 530 -32.52 -27.26 7.15
CA LYS A 530 -31.89 -28.35 7.92
C LYS A 530 -30.92 -27.75 8.94
N ILE A 531 -31.09 -28.04 10.22
CA ILE A 531 -30.19 -27.56 11.28
C ILE A 531 -29.39 -28.74 11.81
N GLU A 532 -28.06 -28.59 11.86
CA GLU A 532 -27.15 -29.61 12.35
C GLU A 532 -26.16 -28.98 13.36
N ASN A 533 -25.70 -29.78 14.32
CA ASN A 533 -24.74 -29.33 15.32
C ASN A 533 -23.32 -29.71 14.89
N GLY A 534 -22.35 -28.83 15.17
CA GLY A 534 -20.93 -29.05 14.92
C GLY A 534 -20.31 -28.06 13.94
N ARG A 535 -18.99 -28.19 13.76
CA ARG A 535 -18.23 -27.42 12.77
C ARG A 535 -18.23 -28.15 11.42
N LEU A 536 -18.13 -27.38 10.34
CA LEU A 536 -17.84 -27.94 9.01
C LEU A 536 -16.37 -28.39 8.98
N GLY A 537 -16.15 -29.70 8.98
CA GLY A 537 -14.87 -30.36 8.78
C GLY A 537 -14.81 -31.06 7.41
N ILE A 538 -13.74 -31.79 7.16
CA ILE A 538 -13.53 -32.44 5.85
C ILE A 538 -14.54 -33.57 5.57
N GLU A 539 -14.88 -34.36 6.59
CA GLU A 539 -15.77 -35.52 6.44
C GLU A 539 -17.22 -35.11 6.12
N ASN A 540 -17.77 -34.15 6.86
CA ASN A 540 -19.12 -33.65 6.60
C ASN A 540 -19.15 -32.72 5.38
N PHE A 541 -18.08 -31.99 5.04
CA PHE A 541 -17.97 -31.28 3.77
C PHE A 541 -18.16 -32.24 2.58
N ASN A 542 -17.38 -33.32 2.52
CA ASN A 542 -17.45 -34.26 1.40
C ASN A 542 -18.83 -34.91 1.30
N LYS A 543 -19.38 -35.35 2.45
CA LYS A 543 -20.72 -35.91 2.51
C LYS A 543 -21.79 -34.96 1.96
N ILE A 544 -21.75 -33.67 2.35
CA ILE A 544 -22.72 -32.68 1.88
C ILE A 544 -22.52 -32.37 0.39
N PHE A 545 -21.27 -32.27 -0.06
CA PHE A 545 -20.92 -32.02 -1.45
C PHE A 545 -21.45 -33.14 -2.37
N ASP A 546 -21.18 -34.40 -2.02
CA ASP A 546 -21.63 -35.58 -2.75
C ASP A 546 -23.16 -35.74 -2.72
N GLU A 547 -23.78 -35.55 -1.55
CA GLU A 547 -25.24 -35.65 -1.39
C GLU A 547 -25.98 -34.63 -2.26
N PHE A 548 -25.43 -33.41 -2.39
CA PHE A 548 -26.01 -32.37 -3.23
C PHE A 548 -25.56 -32.46 -4.70
N ASN A 549 -24.52 -33.23 -5.02
CA ASN A 549 -23.88 -33.27 -6.34
C ASN A 549 -23.53 -31.85 -6.82
N ALA A 550 -22.80 -31.09 -5.99
CA ALA A 550 -22.38 -29.73 -6.31
C ALA A 550 -21.34 -29.74 -7.46
N LEU A 551 -21.34 -28.70 -8.29
CA LEU A 551 -20.35 -28.54 -9.36
C LEU A 551 -19.24 -27.54 -9.00
N GLU A 552 -19.54 -26.56 -8.16
CA GLU A 552 -18.59 -25.54 -7.77
C GLU A 552 -18.92 -25.00 -6.38
N VAL A 553 -17.88 -24.73 -5.59
CA VAL A 553 -18.02 -24.20 -4.23
C VAL A 553 -17.77 -22.70 -4.22
N VAL A 554 -18.67 -21.93 -3.61
CA VAL A 554 -18.50 -20.49 -3.40
C VAL A 554 -18.37 -20.24 -1.91
N VAL A 555 -17.23 -19.74 -1.44
CA VAL A 555 -16.97 -19.58 -0.01
C VAL A 555 -16.74 -18.11 0.39
N CYS A 556 -17.30 -17.72 1.54
CA CYS A 556 -17.06 -16.43 2.17
C CYS A 556 -17.18 -16.51 3.71
N GLY A 557 -16.20 -15.96 4.42
CA GLY A 557 -16.20 -15.99 5.88
C GLY A 557 -14.89 -15.50 6.51
N PRO A 558 -14.65 -15.78 7.80
CA PRO A 558 -13.36 -15.51 8.42
C PRO A 558 -12.23 -16.24 7.68
N THR A 559 -11.07 -15.62 7.54
CA THR A 559 -9.95 -16.15 6.72
C THR A 559 -9.54 -17.58 7.09
N ALA A 560 -9.55 -17.93 8.38
CA ALA A 560 -9.25 -19.30 8.81
C ALA A 560 -10.28 -20.31 8.28
N PHE A 561 -11.57 -19.97 8.33
CA PHE A 561 -12.64 -20.79 7.79
C PHE A 561 -12.54 -20.92 6.27
N GLU A 562 -12.33 -19.82 5.54
CA GLU A 562 -12.17 -19.87 4.09
C GLU A 562 -10.99 -20.76 3.67
N LYS A 563 -9.88 -20.68 4.39
CA LYS A 563 -8.70 -21.52 4.16
C LYS A 563 -9.01 -23.00 4.36
N ASP A 564 -9.74 -23.35 5.42
CA ASP A 564 -10.15 -24.73 5.68
C ASP A 564 -11.03 -25.25 4.53
N ILE A 565 -12.02 -24.49 4.07
CA ILE A 565 -12.87 -24.88 2.94
C ILE A 565 -12.07 -25.02 1.63
N CYS A 566 -11.14 -24.11 1.35
CA CYS A 566 -10.29 -24.21 0.17
C CYS A 566 -9.40 -25.46 0.22
N ASN A 567 -8.89 -25.81 1.40
CA ASN A 567 -8.13 -27.04 1.60
C ASN A 567 -9.00 -28.27 1.38
N PHE A 568 -10.26 -28.26 1.83
CA PHE A 568 -11.20 -29.35 1.57
C PHE A 568 -11.48 -29.48 0.08
N CYS A 569 -11.78 -28.38 -0.62
CA CYS A 569 -12.01 -28.39 -2.07
C CYS A 569 -10.80 -28.95 -2.83
N SER A 570 -9.58 -28.53 -2.44
CA SER A 570 -8.33 -28.99 -3.06
C SER A 570 -8.07 -30.48 -2.81
N ALA A 571 -8.48 -31.01 -1.66
CA ALA A 571 -8.33 -32.43 -1.33
C ALA A 571 -9.23 -33.35 -2.19
N PHE A 572 -10.33 -32.82 -2.73
CA PHE A 572 -11.31 -33.54 -3.54
C PHE A 572 -11.35 -33.09 -5.01
N ASP A 573 -10.38 -32.27 -5.45
CA ASP A 573 -10.29 -31.72 -6.82
C ASP A 573 -11.55 -30.95 -7.26
N VAL A 574 -12.13 -30.19 -6.33
CA VAL A 574 -13.35 -29.40 -6.54
C VAL A 574 -12.98 -27.95 -6.88
N GLU A 575 -13.58 -27.41 -7.95
CA GLU A 575 -13.43 -25.99 -8.27
C GLU A 575 -14.11 -25.09 -7.23
N PHE A 576 -13.47 -23.97 -6.91
CA PHE A 576 -14.00 -23.02 -5.94
C PHE A 576 -13.77 -21.54 -6.30
N ILE A 577 -14.68 -20.70 -5.81
CA ILE A 577 -14.65 -19.24 -5.91
C ILE A 577 -14.60 -18.66 -4.49
N ARG A 578 -13.64 -17.79 -4.23
CA ARG A 578 -13.54 -17.04 -2.97
C ARG A 578 -14.18 -15.66 -3.13
N PHE A 579 -15.20 -15.37 -2.33
CA PHE A 579 -15.75 -14.02 -2.21
C PHE A 579 -15.08 -13.30 -1.04
N PRO A 580 -14.53 -12.08 -1.26
CA PRO A 580 -13.98 -11.32 -0.16
C PRO A 580 -15.09 -10.98 0.85
N PRO A 581 -14.85 -11.17 2.17
CA PRO A 581 -15.82 -10.88 3.22
C PRO A 581 -16.14 -9.39 3.37
#